data_AF-A0A518GH86-F1
#
_entry.id   AF-A0A518GH86-F1
#
_cell.length_a   1.000
_cell.length_b   1.000
_cell.length_c   1.000
_cell.angle_alpha   90.00
_cell.angle_beta   90.00
_cell.angle_gamma   90.00
#
_symmetry.space_group_name_H-M   'P 1'
#
loop_
_entity.id
_entity.type
_entity.pdbx_description
1 polymer ?
#
loop_
_entity_poly.entity_id
_entity_poly.type
_entity_poly.pdbx_seq_one_letter_code
_entity_poly.pdbx_strand_id
1 'polypeptide(L)'
;MNRFEVPTNCRCWLLSCVLVSILSVAGCDAPIASFEPNGLYLKRMELVEGVELPRAEADVQAVLTELFGTPDEPKWPEMLQAEPAYSELVLPERLQRAAGPVRSDEDDVHYGLYREHCVYCHGVTGDGLGPTSRFLNPYPRDFRMGKVKFKSTPLGKKPTRSDLWRTLHEGVSGTSMPSFRLLEQEDLEALLDYLIYLSIRGEVERKLIDEAAFELDFEAGERLYDPALKVTDPAAFDSQWEVIQGCVVDVADSWLEANDEAVVVEGPPDDYPLWGRDNNGTSQMQQRLADSVAHGRELYHGKIANCATCHGATAVGDGQLGDYDEWTKEWTTSVGIDPQKPDDLAPMLKLGGLKPRHALPRNLRTGVYRGGSRPIDLYLRIVYGIDGTPMPAAAMQPANPQGMTEGDVWDLVNYILSLPYEPLSQAAFDSSPPEQPPL
;
A
#
# COMPACT_ATOMS: atom_id res chain seq x y z
N MET A 1 91.35 10.73 41.79
CA MET A 1 90.39 10.42 42.87
C MET A 1 89.43 9.35 42.35
N ASN A 2 89.39 8.19 43.02
CA ASN A 2 88.38 7.10 43.08
C ASN A 2 87.52 6.79 41.81
N ARG A 3 87.64 5.63 41.13
CA ARG A 3 87.32 4.21 41.42
C ARG A 3 85.96 3.75 40.80
N PHE A 4 86.03 2.74 39.89
CA PHE A 4 85.16 1.54 39.63
C PHE A 4 83.61 1.73 39.51
N GLU A 5 82.78 1.04 38.70
CA GLU A 5 82.80 -0.25 37.96
C GLU A 5 81.57 -0.33 36.97
N VAL A 6 81.53 -1.37 36.12
CA VAL A 6 80.66 -1.79 34.97
C VAL A 6 79.27 -2.34 35.48
N PRO A 7 78.11 -2.46 34.76
CA PRO A 7 77.95 -3.35 33.58
C PRO A 7 76.80 -3.22 32.54
N THR A 8 77.01 -3.99 31.47
CA THR A 8 76.11 -4.50 30.41
C THR A 8 74.97 -5.40 30.91
N ASN A 9 73.77 -5.24 30.34
CA ASN A 9 72.65 -6.21 30.16
C ASN A 9 71.36 -5.39 29.90
N CYS A 10 70.30 -5.80 29.20
CA CYS A 10 69.94 -6.91 28.34
C CYS A 10 68.49 -6.60 27.86
N ARG A 11 68.14 -7.05 26.64
CA ARG A 11 66.80 -7.46 26.20
C ARG A 11 65.67 -6.46 25.86
N CYS A 12 65.16 -6.73 24.65
CA CYS A 12 63.77 -6.82 24.21
C CYS A 12 63.00 -5.51 23.93
N TRP A 13 62.59 -5.36 22.66
CA TRP A 13 61.21 -5.30 22.16
C TRP A 13 61.17 -4.47 20.86
N LEU A 14 61.40 -5.12 19.72
CA LEU A 14 61.01 -4.61 18.40
C LEU A 14 60.31 -5.73 17.65
N LEU A 15 59.04 -5.93 17.98
CA LEU A 15 58.07 -6.65 17.16
C LEU A 15 56.89 -5.70 17.02
N SER A 16 56.85 -4.97 15.91
CA SER A 16 55.72 -4.12 15.56
C SER A 16 55.31 -4.44 14.12
N CYS A 17 54.09 -5.00 14.04
CA CYS A 17 53.10 -4.76 13.01
C CYS A 17 53.45 -5.16 11.56
N VAL A 18 53.16 -6.43 11.24
CA VAL A 18 52.55 -6.78 9.94
C VAL A 18 51.27 -7.53 10.23
N LEU A 19 50.21 -6.79 10.57
CA LEU A 19 48.84 -7.27 10.45
C LEU A 19 48.46 -7.11 8.99
N VAL A 20 48.53 -8.21 8.23
CA VAL A 20 47.94 -8.29 6.91
C VAL A 20 46.43 -8.23 7.12
N SER A 21 45.86 -7.05 6.91
CA SER A 21 44.42 -6.87 6.77
C SER A 21 43.97 -7.60 5.52
N ILE A 22 43.48 -8.83 5.68
CA ILE A 22 42.61 -9.47 4.71
C ILE A 22 41.30 -8.69 4.76
N LEU A 23 41.21 -7.63 3.94
CA LEU A 23 39.94 -7.03 3.57
C LEU A 23 39.19 -8.10 2.77
N SER A 24 38.28 -8.80 3.41
CA SER A 24 37.26 -9.59 2.73
C SER A 24 36.52 -8.66 1.78
N VAL A 25 36.76 -8.84 0.48
CA VAL A 25 35.98 -8.27 -0.62
C VAL A 25 34.63 -8.97 -0.61
N ALA A 26 33.80 -8.73 0.40
CA ALA A 26 32.37 -8.92 0.26
C ALA A 26 31.90 -7.72 -0.58
N GLY A 27 31.81 -7.92 -1.89
CA GLY A 27 31.35 -6.89 -2.82
C GLY A 27 29.94 -6.42 -2.45
N CYS A 28 29.59 -5.21 -2.88
CA CYS A 28 28.25 -4.64 -2.72
C CYS A 28 27.13 -5.41 -3.46
N ASP A 29 27.47 -6.50 -4.15
CA ASP A 29 26.58 -7.35 -4.97
C ASP A 29 26.25 -8.69 -4.29
N ALA A 30 26.34 -8.79 -2.96
CA ALA A 30 25.89 -9.99 -2.26
C ALA A 30 24.38 -10.19 -2.53
N PRO A 31 23.95 -11.42 -2.90
CA PRO A 31 22.55 -11.70 -3.14
C PRO A 31 21.73 -11.46 -1.86
N ILE A 32 20.54 -10.90 -2.03
CA ILE A 32 19.58 -10.70 -0.96
C ILE A 32 18.90 -12.05 -0.72
N ALA A 33 19.33 -12.72 0.34
CA ALA A 33 18.96 -14.10 0.62
C ALA A 33 17.46 -14.30 0.91
N SER A 34 16.78 -13.29 1.45
CA SER A 34 15.37 -13.40 1.86
C SER A 34 14.66 -12.05 1.83
N PHE A 35 13.34 -12.10 1.74
CA PHE A 35 12.47 -10.97 2.07
C PHE A 35 12.48 -10.74 3.59
N GLU A 36 12.29 -9.49 4.00
CA GLU A 36 12.16 -9.15 5.44
C GLU A 36 10.81 -9.66 5.99
N PRO A 37 10.78 -10.32 7.16
CA PRO A 37 9.54 -10.80 7.76
C PRO A 37 8.59 -9.67 8.19
N ASN A 38 7.29 -9.92 8.18
CA ASN A 38 6.29 -9.00 8.72
C ASN A 38 6.17 -9.04 10.25
N GLY A 39 7.27 -8.73 10.95
CA GLY A 39 7.32 -8.72 12.42
C GLY A 39 6.34 -7.74 13.07
N LEU A 40 5.98 -6.65 12.38
CA LEU A 40 4.97 -5.70 12.85
C LEU A 40 3.58 -6.34 12.93
N TYR A 41 3.17 -7.06 11.89
CA TYR A 41 1.89 -7.74 11.85
C TYR A 41 1.85 -8.95 12.78
N LEU A 42 2.94 -9.72 12.85
CA LEU A 42 3.09 -10.80 13.84
C LEU A 42 2.88 -10.26 15.26
N LYS A 43 3.56 -9.15 15.62
CA LYS A 43 3.42 -8.56 16.95
C LYS A 43 2.01 -8.04 17.21
N ARG A 44 1.35 -7.50 16.18
CA ARG A 44 -0.07 -7.14 16.27
C ARG A 44 -0.92 -8.35 16.65
N MET A 45 -0.73 -9.50 15.99
CA MET A 45 -1.50 -10.71 16.29
C MET A 45 -1.25 -11.24 17.71
N GLU A 46 0.01 -11.22 18.18
CA GLU A 46 0.32 -11.55 19.58
C GLU A 46 -0.43 -10.66 20.58
N LEU A 47 -0.59 -9.36 20.27
CA LEU A 47 -1.29 -8.41 21.14
C LEU A 47 -2.82 -8.59 21.11
N VAL A 48 -3.40 -8.89 19.95
CA VAL A 48 -4.86 -9.08 19.80
C VAL A 48 -5.29 -10.38 20.47
N GLU A 49 -4.58 -11.47 20.20
CA GLU A 49 -4.93 -12.80 20.70
C GLU A 49 -4.38 -13.07 22.11
N GLY A 50 -3.39 -12.29 22.56
CA GLY A 50 -2.76 -12.47 23.86
C GLY A 50 -1.91 -13.74 23.95
N VAL A 51 -1.45 -14.26 22.81
CA VAL A 51 -0.58 -15.44 22.71
C VAL A 51 0.82 -15.04 22.25
N GLU A 52 1.83 -15.80 22.67
CA GLU A 52 3.14 -15.76 22.02
C GLU A 52 3.09 -16.66 20.78
N LEU A 53 3.71 -16.23 19.68
CA LEU A 53 3.74 -17.01 18.43
C LEU A 53 5.15 -17.55 18.16
N PRO A 54 5.70 -18.42 19.03
CA PRO A 54 7.06 -18.92 18.87
C PRO A 54 7.16 -19.71 17.57
N ARG A 55 8.22 -19.50 16.81
CA ARG A 55 8.49 -20.15 15.51
C ARG A 55 7.53 -19.81 14.37
N ALA A 56 6.39 -19.17 14.61
CA ALA A 56 5.47 -18.78 13.54
C ALA A 56 6.18 -17.96 12.45
N GLU A 57 7.01 -16.99 12.84
CA GLU A 57 7.82 -16.22 11.87
C GLU A 57 8.71 -17.11 11.01
N ALA A 58 9.43 -18.05 11.62
CA ALA A 58 10.35 -18.94 10.91
C ALA A 58 9.62 -19.91 9.97
N ASP A 59 8.49 -20.46 10.42
CA ASP A 59 7.67 -21.39 9.66
C ASP A 59 7.02 -20.66 8.46
N VAL A 60 6.46 -19.47 8.69
CA VAL A 60 5.91 -18.61 7.64
C VAL A 60 6.99 -18.22 6.63
N GLN A 61 8.18 -17.78 7.06
CA GLN A 61 9.25 -17.44 6.10
C GLN A 61 9.73 -18.65 5.31
N ALA A 62 9.80 -19.84 5.92
CA ALA A 62 10.17 -21.06 5.23
C ALA A 62 9.14 -21.40 4.13
N VAL A 63 7.84 -21.33 4.45
CA VAL A 63 6.75 -21.52 3.49
C VAL A 63 6.82 -20.50 2.35
N LEU A 64 6.96 -19.21 2.67
CA LEU A 64 7.02 -18.16 1.65
C LEU A 64 8.26 -18.29 0.76
N THR A 65 9.40 -18.70 1.31
CA THR A 65 10.61 -18.95 0.51
C THR A 65 10.43 -20.16 -0.40
N GLU A 66 9.74 -21.20 0.07
CA GLU A 66 9.45 -22.38 -0.76
C GLU A 66 8.49 -22.05 -1.90
N LEU A 67 7.40 -21.34 -1.62
CA LEU A 67 6.34 -21.00 -2.58
C LEU A 67 6.72 -19.85 -3.53
N PHE A 68 7.28 -18.76 -2.98
CA PHE A 68 7.49 -17.50 -3.68
C PHE A 68 8.97 -17.20 -3.95
N GLY A 69 9.91 -17.96 -3.39
CA GLY A 69 11.34 -17.74 -3.62
C GLY A 69 11.91 -16.52 -2.89
N THR A 70 12.92 -15.88 -3.47
CA THR A 70 13.70 -14.81 -2.85
C THR A 70 13.61 -13.50 -3.66
N PRO A 71 14.11 -12.37 -3.14
CA PRO A 71 14.16 -11.13 -3.91
C PRO A 71 15.03 -11.18 -5.18
N ASP A 72 15.99 -12.09 -5.25
CA ASP A 72 16.85 -12.33 -6.43
C ASP A 72 16.30 -13.42 -7.35
N GLU A 73 15.63 -14.42 -6.78
CA GLU A 73 15.11 -15.59 -7.49
C GLU A 73 13.63 -15.79 -7.13
N PRO A 74 12.73 -14.92 -7.63
CA PRO A 74 11.30 -15.04 -7.32
C PRO A 74 10.70 -16.27 -8.01
N LYS A 75 9.65 -16.81 -7.41
CA LYS A 75 8.86 -17.91 -7.92
C LYS A 75 7.39 -17.54 -7.89
N TRP A 76 6.67 -17.94 -8.93
CA TRP A 76 5.22 -18.00 -8.86
C TRP A 76 4.83 -19.42 -8.39
N PRO A 77 3.97 -19.60 -7.37
CA PRO A 77 3.65 -20.94 -6.87
C PRO A 77 3.16 -21.88 -7.98
N GLU A 78 3.68 -23.11 -8.05
CA GLU A 78 3.35 -24.09 -9.10
C GLU A 78 1.83 -24.34 -9.21
N MET A 79 1.15 -24.35 -8.06
CA MET A 79 -0.30 -24.50 -7.99
C MET A 79 -1.09 -23.37 -8.67
N LEU A 80 -0.54 -22.14 -8.69
CA LEU A 80 -1.14 -21.02 -9.41
C LEU A 80 -0.76 -21.05 -10.90
N GLN A 81 0.38 -21.64 -11.24
CA GLN A 81 0.76 -21.85 -12.65
C GLN A 81 -0.07 -22.94 -13.33
N ALA A 82 -0.58 -23.92 -12.57
CA ALA A 82 -1.32 -25.06 -13.09
C ALA A 82 -2.72 -24.69 -13.64
N GLU A 83 -3.29 -23.58 -13.15
CA GLU A 83 -4.63 -23.13 -13.52
C GLU A 83 -4.54 -21.86 -14.40
N PRO A 84 -5.15 -21.84 -15.60
CA PRO A 84 -5.06 -20.71 -16.52
C PRO A 84 -5.44 -19.37 -15.88
N ALA A 85 -6.49 -19.35 -15.07
CA ALA A 85 -6.99 -18.14 -14.42
C ALA A 85 -5.91 -17.45 -13.57
N TYR A 86 -5.20 -18.18 -12.71
CA TYR A 86 -4.16 -17.58 -11.86
C TYR A 86 -2.84 -17.35 -12.61
N SER A 87 -2.52 -18.17 -13.62
CA SER A 87 -1.29 -18.00 -14.40
C SER A 87 -1.23 -16.67 -15.15
N GLU A 88 -2.39 -16.08 -15.47
CA GLU A 88 -2.47 -14.77 -16.15
C GLU A 88 -2.33 -13.57 -15.20
N LEU A 89 -2.42 -13.77 -13.87
CA LEU A 89 -2.19 -12.69 -12.90
C LEU A 89 -0.74 -12.20 -12.94
N VAL A 90 0.20 -13.13 -13.06
CA VAL A 90 1.64 -12.91 -12.96
C VAL A 90 2.37 -13.90 -13.87
N LEU A 91 3.14 -13.38 -14.83
CA LEU A 91 3.95 -14.21 -15.72
C LEU A 91 5.36 -14.41 -15.12
N PRO A 92 5.85 -15.66 -14.98
CA PRO A 92 7.18 -15.94 -14.43
C PRO A 92 8.32 -15.20 -15.13
N GLU A 93 8.26 -15.05 -16.47
CA GLU A 93 9.29 -14.35 -17.24
C GLU A 93 9.36 -12.86 -16.88
N ARG A 94 8.19 -12.25 -16.64
CA ARG A 94 8.07 -10.85 -16.20
C ARG A 94 8.56 -10.66 -14.77
N LEU A 95 8.31 -11.63 -13.87
CA LEU A 95 8.89 -11.62 -12.53
C LEU A 95 10.42 -11.62 -12.57
N GLN A 96 11.01 -12.50 -13.38
CA GLN A 96 12.47 -12.57 -13.52
C GLN A 96 13.06 -11.29 -14.12
N ARG A 97 12.33 -10.61 -15.01
CA ARG A 97 12.73 -9.30 -15.54
C ARG A 97 12.72 -8.21 -14.45
N ALA A 98 11.71 -8.18 -13.60
CA ALA A 98 11.59 -7.13 -12.58
C ALA A 98 12.47 -7.33 -11.34
N ALA A 99 12.78 -8.59 -10.99
CA ALA A 99 13.51 -8.95 -9.78
C ALA A 99 15.03 -8.93 -9.95
N GLY A 100 15.74 -9.14 -8.84
CA GLY A 100 17.19 -9.25 -8.85
C GLY A 100 17.94 -7.92 -9.02
N PRO A 101 19.30 -7.97 -9.07
CA PRO A 101 20.13 -6.79 -9.25
C PRO A 101 19.91 -6.15 -10.61
N VAL A 102 20.11 -4.83 -10.66
CA VAL A 102 20.01 -4.06 -11.91
C VAL A 102 21.11 -4.52 -12.88
N ARG A 103 20.70 -4.97 -14.07
CA ARG A 103 21.62 -5.39 -15.13
C ARG A 103 20.97 -5.27 -16.50
N SER A 104 21.78 -5.38 -17.55
CA SER A 104 21.30 -5.49 -18.93
C SER A 104 22.02 -6.65 -19.61
N ASP A 105 21.35 -7.33 -20.53
CA ASP A 105 21.93 -8.42 -21.31
C ASP A 105 22.51 -7.94 -22.66
N GLU A 106 22.95 -8.88 -23.50
CA GLU A 106 23.57 -8.59 -24.80
C GLU A 106 22.58 -7.96 -25.81
N ASP A 107 21.28 -8.18 -25.62
CA ASP A 107 20.19 -7.65 -26.45
C ASP A 107 19.62 -6.33 -25.89
N ASP A 108 20.31 -5.73 -24.91
CA ASP A 108 19.92 -4.50 -24.20
C ASP A 108 18.59 -4.62 -23.42
N VAL A 109 18.20 -5.85 -23.05
CA VAL A 109 17.04 -6.07 -22.18
C VAL A 109 17.42 -5.73 -20.75
N HIS A 110 16.65 -4.84 -20.12
CA HIS A 110 16.87 -4.41 -18.75
C HIS A 110 16.21 -5.35 -17.71
N TYR A 111 16.96 -5.68 -16.67
CA TYR A 111 16.55 -6.54 -15.55
C TYR A 111 16.74 -5.82 -14.22
N GLY A 112 16.06 -6.29 -13.17
CA GLY A 112 16.13 -5.65 -11.85
C GLY A 112 15.33 -4.35 -11.79
N LEU A 113 14.31 -4.22 -12.63
CA LEU A 113 13.50 -3.00 -12.79
C LEU A 113 12.94 -2.50 -11.45
N TYR A 114 12.50 -3.39 -10.57
CA TYR A 114 11.96 -2.99 -9.27
C TYR A 114 13.06 -2.42 -8.36
N ARG A 115 14.27 -2.97 -8.39
CA ARG A 115 15.42 -2.43 -7.65
C ARG A 115 15.85 -1.07 -8.19
N GLU A 116 15.80 -0.92 -9.50
CA GLU A 116 16.15 0.34 -10.17
C GLU A 116 15.17 1.46 -9.80
N HIS A 117 13.87 1.18 -9.84
CA HIS A 117 12.85 2.21 -9.83
C HIS A 117 12.06 2.36 -8.53
N CYS A 118 11.89 1.27 -7.76
CA CYS A 118 10.88 1.21 -6.70
C CYS A 118 11.46 1.06 -5.29
N VAL A 119 12.55 0.28 -5.14
CA VAL A 119 13.09 -0.12 -3.82
C VAL A 119 13.45 1.06 -2.93
N TYR A 120 13.95 2.17 -3.50
CA TYR A 120 14.31 3.35 -2.72
C TYR A 120 13.17 3.90 -1.86
N CYS A 121 11.92 3.73 -2.32
CA CYS A 121 10.70 4.15 -1.62
C CYS A 121 9.97 2.95 -1.00
N HIS A 122 9.68 1.92 -1.79
CA HIS A 122 8.79 0.82 -1.40
C HIS A 122 9.50 -0.34 -0.67
N GLY A 123 10.83 -0.33 -0.61
CA GLY A 123 11.61 -1.40 0.02
C GLY A 123 11.65 -2.66 -0.85
N VAL A 124 12.62 -3.54 -0.58
CA VAL A 124 12.79 -4.81 -1.32
C VAL A 124 11.59 -5.72 -1.12
N THR A 125 11.03 -5.75 0.08
CA THR A 125 9.85 -6.53 0.45
C THR A 125 8.52 -5.91 -0.02
N GLY A 126 8.53 -4.67 -0.53
CA GLY A 126 7.30 -3.94 -0.82
C GLY A 126 6.57 -3.46 0.43
N ASP A 127 7.26 -3.36 1.57
CA ASP A 127 6.74 -2.96 2.88
C ASP A 127 6.61 -1.45 3.07
N GLY A 128 6.98 -0.65 2.06
CA GLY A 128 7.00 0.81 2.17
C GLY A 128 8.15 1.34 3.03
N LEU A 129 9.15 0.51 3.35
CA LEU A 129 10.30 0.85 4.21
C LEU A 129 11.60 1.01 3.43
N GLY A 130 11.52 1.48 2.19
CA GLY A 130 12.70 1.89 1.42
C GLY A 130 13.51 2.96 2.16
N PRO A 131 14.82 3.10 1.88
CA PRO A 131 15.73 3.98 2.62
C PRO A 131 15.27 5.46 2.69
N THR A 132 14.46 5.90 1.72
CA THR A 132 13.92 7.26 1.69
C THR A 132 12.56 7.42 2.34
N SER A 133 11.84 6.32 2.61
CA SER A 133 10.41 6.32 2.92
C SER A 133 10.05 7.22 4.10
N ARG A 134 10.87 7.20 5.15
CA ARG A 134 10.67 7.97 6.39
C ARG A 134 10.60 9.49 6.16
N PHE A 135 11.21 9.98 5.08
CA PHE A 135 11.25 11.41 4.73
C PHE A 135 10.13 11.84 3.79
N LEU A 136 9.40 10.89 3.19
CA LEU A 136 8.34 11.18 2.22
C LEU A 136 7.01 11.42 2.93
N ASN A 137 6.20 12.35 2.42
CA ASN A 137 4.84 12.59 2.88
C ASN A 137 3.89 12.73 1.69
N PRO A 138 2.97 11.78 1.44
CA PRO A 138 2.66 10.60 2.27
C PRO A 138 3.77 9.55 2.24
N TYR A 139 3.71 8.58 3.15
CA TYR A 139 4.58 7.41 3.08
C TYR A 139 4.30 6.58 1.82
N PRO A 140 5.32 5.90 1.27
CA PRO A 140 5.14 4.88 0.25
C PRO A 140 4.15 3.80 0.71
N ARG A 141 3.44 3.20 -0.25
CA ARG A 141 2.47 2.14 0.04
C ARG A 141 3.19 0.86 0.46
N ASP A 142 2.78 0.29 1.59
CA ASP A 142 3.01 -1.12 1.93
C ASP A 142 2.04 -1.99 1.11
N PHE A 143 2.60 -2.81 0.21
CA PHE A 143 1.85 -3.70 -0.68
C PHE A 143 1.35 -4.94 0.03
N ARG A 144 1.96 -5.35 1.16
CA ARG A 144 1.63 -6.61 1.85
C ARG A 144 0.21 -6.62 2.42
N MET A 145 -0.40 -5.45 2.60
CA MET A 145 -1.80 -5.34 3.02
C MET A 145 -2.82 -5.63 1.91
N GLY A 146 -2.40 -5.69 0.64
CA GLY A 146 -3.33 -5.89 -0.47
C GLY A 146 -4.30 -4.74 -0.71
N LYS A 147 -3.98 -3.54 -0.21
CA LYS A 147 -4.83 -2.34 -0.27
C LYS A 147 -4.24 -1.28 -1.19
N VAL A 148 -5.03 -0.81 -2.14
CA VAL A 148 -4.64 0.24 -3.09
C VAL A 148 -5.68 1.37 -3.08
N LYS A 149 -5.20 2.62 -2.98
CA LYS A 149 -6.04 3.80 -2.78
C LYS A 149 -6.88 4.18 -4.01
N PHE A 150 -6.29 4.09 -5.21
CA PHE A 150 -6.85 4.70 -6.41
C PHE A 150 -7.30 3.64 -7.42
N LYS A 151 -8.42 3.00 -7.11
CA LYS A 151 -8.97 1.87 -7.88
C LYS A 151 -10.41 2.07 -8.34
N SER A 152 -10.85 1.29 -9.32
CA SER A 152 -12.21 1.31 -9.86
C SER A 152 -13.15 0.29 -9.20
N THR A 153 -12.69 -0.39 -8.14
CA THR A 153 -13.47 -1.37 -7.38
C THR A 153 -13.91 -0.82 -6.01
N PRO A 154 -15.03 -1.31 -5.43
CA PRO A 154 -15.52 -0.89 -4.10
C PRO A 154 -14.50 -1.08 -2.96
N LEU A 155 -14.64 -0.34 -1.84
CA LEU A 155 -13.77 -0.50 -0.66
C LEU A 155 -13.62 -1.97 -0.25
N GLY A 156 -12.39 -2.38 0.09
CA GLY A 156 -12.09 -3.75 0.51
C GLY A 156 -11.89 -4.75 -0.65
N LYS A 157 -12.25 -4.40 -1.88
CA LYS A 157 -11.97 -5.21 -3.08
C LYS A 157 -10.62 -4.88 -3.70
N LYS A 158 -10.01 -5.83 -4.40
CA LYS A 158 -8.69 -5.66 -5.04
C LYS A 158 -8.73 -4.65 -6.19
N PRO A 159 -7.60 -3.98 -6.50
CA PRO A 159 -7.52 -3.15 -7.70
C PRO A 159 -7.50 -4.03 -8.95
N THR A 160 -7.99 -3.49 -10.06
CA THR A 160 -7.76 -4.15 -11.37
C THR A 160 -6.31 -3.94 -11.82
N ARG A 161 -5.85 -4.76 -12.77
CA ARG A 161 -4.56 -4.52 -13.45
C ARG A 161 -4.50 -3.13 -14.09
N SER A 162 -5.61 -2.67 -14.66
CA SER A 162 -5.73 -1.33 -15.27
C SER A 162 -5.57 -0.20 -14.24
N ASP A 163 -6.07 -0.38 -13.02
CA ASP A 163 -5.86 0.60 -11.93
C ASP A 163 -4.40 0.72 -11.52
N LEU A 164 -3.71 -0.42 -11.40
CA LEU A 164 -2.29 -0.48 -11.10
C LEU A 164 -1.47 0.14 -12.24
N TRP A 165 -1.77 -0.25 -13.49
CA TRP A 165 -1.12 0.31 -14.68
C TRP A 165 -1.27 1.82 -14.73
N ARG A 166 -2.49 2.34 -14.53
CA ARG A 166 -2.74 3.79 -14.52
C ARG A 166 -1.93 4.48 -13.43
N THR A 167 -1.87 3.90 -12.23
CA THR A 167 -1.11 4.49 -11.11
C THR A 167 0.40 4.52 -11.40
N LEU A 168 0.95 3.45 -11.99
CA LEU A 168 2.36 3.38 -12.35
C LEU A 168 2.69 4.32 -13.51
N HIS A 169 1.88 4.28 -14.56
CA HIS A 169 2.05 5.11 -15.75
C HIS A 169 1.97 6.60 -15.40
N GLU A 170 0.90 7.02 -14.71
CA GLU A 170 0.63 8.43 -14.41
C GLU A 170 1.42 8.97 -13.20
N GLY A 171 1.86 8.09 -12.31
CA GLY A 171 2.33 8.47 -10.98
C GLY A 171 1.19 8.96 -10.08
N VAL A 172 1.55 9.54 -8.93
CA VAL A 172 0.56 10.09 -7.98
C VAL A 172 0.84 11.56 -7.72
N SER A 173 0.05 12.42 -8.36
CA SER A 173 0.17 13.88 -8.31
C SER A 173 0.22 14.43 -6.88
N GLY A 174 1.20 15.31 -6.61
CA GLY A 174 1.39 15.90 -5.28
C GLY A 174 1.91 14.92 -4.23
N THR A 175 2.64 13.89 -4.67
CA THR A 175 3.44 12.97 -3.85
C THR A 175 4.80 12.74 -4.50
N SER A 176 5.63 11.91 -3.88
CA SER A 176 6.94 11.52 -4.43
C SER A 176 6.88 10.34 -5.41
N MET A 177 5.70 9.75 -5.66
CA MET A 177 5.55 8.68 -6.65
C MET A 177 5.57 9.26 -8.07
N PRO A 178 6.66 9.06 -8.85
CA PRO A 178 6.81 9.65 -10.16
C PRO A 178 5.95 8.95 -11.21
N SER A 179 5.87 9.55 -12.38
CA SER A 179 5.29 8.94 -13.57
C SER A 179 6.33 8.08 -14.28
N PHE A 180 5.91 6.90 -14.73
CA PHE A 180 6.77 5.96 -15.47
C PHE A 180 6.40 5.86 -16.96
N ARG A 181 5.74 6.88 -17.54
CA ARG A 181 5.36 6.94 -18.97
C ARG A 181 6.51 6.77 -19.96
N LEU A 182 7.75 6.95 -19.51
CA LEU A 182 8.95 6.85 -20.36
C LEU A 182 9.55 5.44 -20.37
N LEU A 183 9.06 4.53 -19.52
CA LEU A 183 9.45 3.12 -19.60
C LEU A 183 8.72 2.45 -20.75
N GLU A 184 9.38 1.47 -21.36
CA GLU A 184 8.75 0.62 -22.38
C GLU A 184 7.58 -0.17 -21.79
N GLN A 185 6.61 -0.52 -22.64
CA GLN A 185 5.40 -1.19 -22.19
C GLN A 185 5.72 -2.51 -21.48
N GLU A 186 6.68 -3.28 -21.99
CA GLU A 186 7.06 -4.56 -21.41
C GLU A 186 7.74 -4.42 -20.03
N ASP A 187 8.46 -3.33 -19.79
CA ASP A 187 9.04 -3.02 -18.47
C ASP A 187 7.95 -2.64 -17.46
N LEU A 188 6.97 -1.84 -17.90
CA LEU A 188 5.81 -1.51 -17.07
C LEU A 188 5.01 -2.76 -16.69
N GLU A 189 4.75 -3.65 -17.65
CA GLU A 189 4.05 -4.91 -17.40
C GLU A 189 4.84 -5.82 -16.44
N ALA A 190 6.17 -5.84 -16.53
CA ALA A 190 7.01 -6.58 -15.59
C ALA A 190 6.97 -6.01 -14.17
N LEU A 191 7.00 -4.67 -14.03
CA LEU A 191 6.83 -4.00 -12.74
C LEU A 191 5.43 -4.24 -12.13
N LEU A 192 4.39 -4.30 -12.96
CA LEU A 192 3.03 -4.60 -12.51
C LEU A 192 2.91 -6.02 -11.97
N ASP A 193 3.45 -7.01 -12.69
CA ASP A 193 3.49 -8.41 -12.25
C ASP A 193 4.24 -8.53 -10.93
N TYR A 194 5.36 -7.83 -10.78
CA TYR A 194 6.15 -7.86 -9.55
C TYR A 194 5.41 -7.20 -8.37
N LEU A 195 4.66 -6.12 -8.60
CA LEU A 195 3.81 -5.52 -7.57
C LEU A 195 2.71 -6.48 -7.12
N ILE A 196 2.00 -7.11 -8.07
CA ILE A 196 0.95 -8.10 -7.77
C ILE A 196 1.56 -9.27 -6.99
N TYR A 197 2.72 -9.77 -7.42
CA TYR A 197 3.48 -10.80 -6.71
C TYR A 197 3.83 -10.39 -5.27
N LEU A 198 4.38 -9.20 -5.04
CA LEU A 198 4.71 -8.71 -3.70
C LEU A 198 3.46 -8.57 -2.82
N SER A 199 2.34 -8.13 -3.41
CA SER A 199 1.07 -8.03 -2.70
C SER A 199 0.54 -9.40 -2.31
N ILE A 200 0.40 -10.33 -3.25
CA ILE A 200 -0.10 -11.68 -2.99
C ILE A 200 0.80 -12.40 -1.98
N ARG A 201 2.13 -12.34 -2.16
CA ARG A 201 3.09 -12.91 -1.19
C ARG A 201 2.88 -12.33 0.21
N GLY A 202 2.77 -11.00 0.34
CA GLY A 202 2.60 -10.33 1.62
C GLY A 202 1.24 -10.57 2.28
N GLU A 203 0.20 -10.78 1.49
CA GLU A 203 -1.11 -11.17 1.98
C GLU A 203 -1.14 -12.62 2.46
N VAL A 204 -0.50 -13.53 1.72
CA VAL A 204 -0.30 -14.92 2.16
C VAL A 204 0.52 -14.96 3.45
N GLU A 205 1.58 -14.15 3.56
CA GLU A 205 2.34 -14.01 4.80
C GLU A 205 1.44 -13.66 5.99
N ARG A 206 0.56 -12.66 5.82
CA ARG A 206 -0.36 -12.23 6.87
C ARG A 206 -1.39 -13.30 7.20
N LYS A 207 -1.93 -13.97 6.18
CA LYS A 207 -2.93 -15.02 6.38
C LYS A 207 -2.36 -16.25 7.08
N LEU A 208 -1.11 -16.61 6.76
CA LEU A 208 -0.41 -17.67 7.48
C LEU A 208 -0.08 -17.29 8.93
N ILE A 209 0.20 -16.00 9.19
CA ILE A 209 0.33 -15.48 10.57
C ILE A 209 -1.02 -15.55 11.29
N ASP A 210 -2.12 -15.21 10.63
CA ASP A 210 -3.46 -15.33 11.19
C ASP A 210 -3.77 -16.79 11.53
N GLU A 211 -3.58 -17.72 10.59
CA GLU A 211 -3.74 -19.17 10.80
C GLU A 211 -2.93 -19.66 12.00
N ALA A 212 -1.66 -19.25 12.07
CA ALA A 212 -0.79 -19.59 13.18
C ALA A 212 -1.30 -19.03 14.52
N ALA A 213 -1.93 -17.86 14.53
CA ALA A 213 -2.43 -17.24 15.75
C ALA A 213 -3.78 -17.80 16.23
N PHE A 214 -4.64 -18.24 15.30
CA PHE A 214 -6.00 -18.67 15.62
C PHE A 214 -6.14 -20.18 15.79
N GLU A 215 -5.43 -20.97 14.99
CA GLU A 215 -5.72 -22.40 14.83
C GLU A 215 -4.66 -23.30 15.48
N LEU A 216 -3.45 -22.80 15.75
CA LEU A 216 -2.35 -23.61 16.30
C LEU A 216 -2.25 -23.56 17.82
N ASP A 217 -2.19 -24.74 18.44
CA ASP A 217 -1.80 -24.90 19.84
C ASP A 217 -0.28 -25.09 19.97
N PHE A 218 0.44 -23.97 20.11
CA PHE A 218 1.88 -23.99 20.33
C PHE A 218 2.30 -24.66 21.66
N GLU A 219 1.42 -24.69 22.68
CA GLU A 219 1.71 -25.39 23.94
C GLU A 219 1.65 -26.91 23.76
N ALA A 220 0.76 -27.39 22.88
CA ALA A 220 0.72 -28.78 22.42
C ALA A 220 1.86 -29.12 21.43
N GLY A 221 2.66 -28.14 21.02
CA GLY A 221 3.78 -28.31 20.10
C GLY A 221 3.36 -28.36 18.62
N GLU A 222 2.16 -27.87 18.31
CA GLU A 222 1.70 -27.73 16.93
C GLU A 222 2.56 -26.71 16.17
N ARG A 223 2.64 -26.90 14.86
CA ARG A 223 3.44 -26.07 13.97
C ARG A 223 2.70 -25.88 12.66
N LEU A 224 2.84 -24.67 12.11
CA LEU A 224 2.30 -24.33 10.80
C LEU A 224 2.99 -25.15 9.70
N TYR A 225 4.31 -25.29 9.80
CA TYR A 225 5.10 -25.93 8.75
C TYR A 225 6.33 -26.65 9.31
N ASP A 226 6.44 -27.94 9.02
CA ASP A 226 7.65 -28.70 9.27
C ASP A 226 8.10 -29.48 8.02
N PRO A 227 9.13 -29.01 7.30
CA PRO A 227 9.59 -29.66 6.08
C PRO A 227 10.16 -31.07 6.32
N ALA A 228 10.53 -31.43 7.56
CA ALA A 228 11.01 -32.78 7.86
C ALA A 228 9.90 -33.83 7.71
N LEU A 229 8.64 -33.43 7.89
CA LEU A 229 7.48 -34.32 7.78
C LEU A 229 7.32 -34.89 6.36
N LYS A 230 7.82 -34.21 5.32
CA LYS A 230 7.89 -34.76 3.95
C LYS A 230 8.46 -36.16 3.88
N VAL A 231 9.40 -36.48 4.79
CA VAL A 231 10.07 -37.78 4.88
C VAL A 231 9.57 -38.58 6.07
N THR A 232 9.39 -37.94 7.23
CA THR A 232 9.12 -38.66 8.48
C THR A 232 7.65 -39.01 8.70
N ASP A 233 6.74 -38.18 8.19
CA ASP A 233 5.28 -38.39 8.26
C ASP A 233 4.58 -37.62 7.13
N PRO A 234 4.51 -38.20 5.91
CA PRO A 234 3.94 -37.52 4.75
C PRO A 234 2.47 -37.15 4.93
N ALA A 235 1.69 -37.91 5.70
CA ALA A 235 0.29 -37.60 5.91
C ALA A 235 0.12 -36.32 6.76
N ALA A 236 0.93 -36.15 7.80
CA ALA A 236 0.94 -34.92 8.57
C ALA A 236 1.44 -33.72 7.76
N PHE A 237 2.45 -33.94 6.89
CA PHE A 237 2.89 -32.91 5.94
C PHE A 237 1.77 -32.48 4.99
N ASP A 238 1.05 -33.44 4.40
CA ASP A 238 -0.03 -33.16 3.46
C ASP A 238 -1.13 -32.33 4.12
N SER A 239 -1.48 -32.60 5.38
CA SER A 239 -2.45 -31.78 6.13
C SER A 239 -1.95 -30.34 6.39
N GLN A 240 -0.68 -30.15 6.78
CA GLN A 240 -0.12 -28.80 6.92
C GLN A 240 -0.11 -28.06 5.58
N TRP A 241 0.25 -28.77 4.50
CA TRP A 241 0.34 -28.20 3.17
C TRP A 241 -1.03 -27.82 2.61
N GLU A 242 -2.08 -28.60 2.85
CA GLU A 242 -3.45 -28.29 2.43
C GLU A 242 -3.94 -26.94 3.01
N VAL A 243 -3.66 -26.66 4.29
CA VAL A 243 -3.98 -25.37 4.94
C VAL A 243 -3.22 -24.22 4.28
N ILE A 244 -1.92 -24.40 4.06
CA ILE A 244 -1.07 -23.41 3.38
C ILE A 244 -1.59 -23.13 1.96
N GLN A 245 -1.95 -24.17 1.22
CA GLN A 245 -2.50 -24.09 -0.12
C GLN A 245 -3.83 -23.32 -0.14
N GLY A 246 -4.73 -23.58 0.82
CA GLY A 246 -5.96 -22.82 0.99
C GLY A 246 -5.70 -21.33 1.24
N CYS A 247 -4.69 -20.99 2.04
CA CYS A 247 -4.30 -19.59 2.24
C CYS A 247 -3.87 -18.90 0.93
N VAL A 248 -3.10 -19.59 0.09
CA VAL A 248 -2.63 -19.07 -1.20
C VAL A 248 -3.79 -18.88 -2.18
N VAL A 249 -4.65 -19.89 -2.32
CA VAL A 249 -5.78 -19.89 -3.27
C VAL A 249 -6.76 -18.78 -2.91
N ASP A 250 -7.17 -18.67 -1.65
CA ASP A 250 -8.12 -17.63 -1.22
C ASP A 250 -7.60 -16.21 -1.49
N VAL A 251 -6.29 -15.97 -1.33
CA VAL A 251 -5.69 -14.67 -1.68
C VAL A 251 -5.72 -14.47 -3.20
N ALA A 252 -5.31 -15.46 -3.98
CA ALA A 252 -5.31 -15.39 -5.44
C ALA A 252 -6.73 -15.19 -6.02
N ASP A 253 -7.73 -15.85 -5.46
CA ASP A 253 -9.15 -15.70 -5.80
C ASP A 253 -9.61 -14.25 -5.66
N SER A 254 -9.29 -13.61 -4.54
CA SER A 254 -9.64 -12.21 -4.32
C SER A 254 -9.06 -11.26 -5.38
N TRP A 255 -7.91 -11.61 -5.96
CA TRP A 255 -7.26 -10.87 -7.04
C TRP A 255 -7.89 -11.14 -8.41
N LEU A 256 -8.38 -12.35 -8.67
CA LEU A 256 -9.12 -12.67 -9.89
C LEU A 256 -10.48 -11.97 -9.94
N GLU A 257 -11.21 -12.01 -8.82
CA GLU A 257 -12.54 -11.40 -8.68
C GLU A 257 -12.51 -9.88 -8.90
N ALA A 258 -11.34 -9.24 -8.82
CA ALA A 258 -11.18 -7.80 -8.99
C ALA A 258 -11.78 -7.27 -10.31
N ASN A 259 -11.70 -8.05 -11.39
CA ASN A 259 -12.24 -7.66 -12.69
C ASN A 259 -13.77 -7.75 -12.75
N ASP A 260 -14.36 -8.71 -12.04
CA ASP A 260 -15.82 -8.86 -11.95
C ASP A 260 -16.43 -7.78 -11.04
N GLU A 261 -15.64 -7.31 -10.07
CA GLU A 261 -15.97 -6.23 -9.15
C GLU A 261 -15.70 -4.83 -9.74
N ALA A 262 -15.02 -4.77 -10.89
CA ALA A 262 -14.71 -3.52 -11.57
C ALA A 262 -15.95 -2.99 -12.27
N VAL A 263 -16.51 -1.91 -11.72
CA VAL A 263 -17.68 -1.30 -12.33
C VAL A 263 -17.24 -0.39 -13.47
N VAL A 264 -17.78 -0.67 -14.66
CA VAL A 264 -17.73 0.26 -15.78
C VAL A 264 -18.65 1.42 -15.43
N VAL A 265 -18.07 2.55 -15.04
CA VAL A 265 -18.86 3.77 -14.89
C VAL A 265 -19.18 4.26 -16.30
N GLU A 266 -20.44 4.08 -16.69
CA GLU A 266 -21.00 4.80 -17.83
C GLU A 266 -20.83 6.28 -17.52
N GLY A 267 -20.08 7.00 -18.37
CA GLY A 267 -19.92 8.45 -18.21
C GLY A 267 -21.31 9.12 -18.14
N PRO A 268 -21.37 10.39 -17.70
CA PRO A 268 -22.66 11.06 -17.68
C PRO A 268 -23.22 11.10 -19.11
N PRO A 269 -24.56 11.14 -19.29
CA PRO A 269 -25.16 11.25 -20.61
C PRO A 269 -24.49 12.34 -21.44
N ASP A 270 -24.36 12.15 -22.77
CA ASP A 270 -23.62 13.06 -23.64
C ASP A 270 -24.07 14.53 -23.51
N ASP A 271 -25.35 14.75 -23.23
CA ASP A 271 -25.98 16.05 -23.08
C ASP A 271 -25.93 16.63 -21.65
N TYR A 272 -25.34 15.91 -20.69
CA TYR A 272 -25.18 16.34 -19.29
C TYR A 272 -24.09 17.43 -19.18
N PRO A 273 -24.29 18.55 -18.47
CA PRO A 273 -23.32 19.63 -18.42
C PRO A 273 -22.07 19.21 -17.65
N LEU A 274 -20.87 19.44 -18.21
CA LEU A 274 -19.61 19.13 -17.54
C LEU A 274 -18.67 20.33 -17.42
N TRP A 275 -18.15 20.52 -16.22
CA TRP A 275 -17.09 21.50 -15.96
C TRP A 275 -15.83 21.16 -16.78
N GLY A 276 -15.20 22.19 -17.34
CA GLY A 276 -14.08 22.11 -18.27
C GLY A 276 -14.51 21.97 -19.73
N ARG A 277 -15.56 21.18 -20.03
CA ARG A 277 -16.08 20.98 -21.39
C ARG A 277 -17.03 22.09 -21.81
N ASP A 278 -17.98 22.42 -20.95
CA ASP A 278 -19.15 23.24 -21.31
C ASP A 278 -19.09 24.67 -20.77
N ASN A 279 -17.98 25.07 -20.14
CA ASN A 279 -17.79 26.40 -19.55
C ASN A 279 -18.04 27.54 -20.56
N ASN A 280 -17.72 27.31 -21.83
CA ASN A 280 -17.89 28.27 -22.93
C ASN A 280 -19.00 27.84 -23.91
N GLY A 281 -19.95 27.01 -23.45
CA GLY A 281 -21.08 26.53 -24.24
C GLY A 281 -22.14 27.61 -24.51
N THR A 282 -23.29 27.20 -25.05
CA THR A 282 -24.44 28.10 -25.24
C THR A 282 -24.93 28.66 -23.90
N SER A 283 -25.64 29.79 -23.91
CA SER A 283 -26.20 30.38 -22.67
C SER A 283 -27.09 29.40 -21.89
N GLN A 284 -27.82 28.54 -22.60
CA GLN A 284 -28.61 27.48 -21.98
C GLN A 284 -27.73 26.42 -21.30
N MET A 285 -26.65 25.99 -21.96
CA MET A 285 -25.73 25.01 -21.38
C MET A 285 -24.97 25.59 -20.18
N GLN A 286 -24.54 26.85 -20.27
CA GLN A 286 -23.91 27.56 -19.15
C GLN A 286 -24.84 27.67 -17.94
N GLN A 287 -26.13 27.94 -18.16
CA GLN A 287 -27.12 27.94 -17.07
C GLN A 287 -27.26 26.55 -16.44
N ARG A 288 -27.40 25.49 -17.25
CA ARG A 288 -27.47 24.12 -16.75
C ARG A 288 -26.24 23.71 -15.94
N LEU A 289 -25.04 24.10 -16.40
CA LEU A 289 -23.81 23.87 -15.67
C LEU A 289 -23.78 24.65 -14.34
N ALA A 290 -24.25 25.90 -14.33
CA ALA A 290 -24.35 26.69 -13.11
C ALA A 290 -25.33 26.07 -12.10
N ASP A 291 -26.48 25.56 -12.57
CA ASP A 291 -27.46 24.87 -11.74
C ASP A 291 -26.88 23.57 -11.15
N SER A 292 -26.15 22.81 -11.97
CA SER A 292 -25.42 21.60 -11.55
C SER A 292 -24.37 21.89 -10.47
N VAL A 293 -23.55 22.94 -10.66
CA VAL A 293 -22.57 23.40 -9.66
C VAL A 293 -23.25 23.85 -8.37
N ALA A 294 -24.38 24.55 -8.46
CA ALA A 294 -25.13 24.98 -7.29
C ALA A 294 -25.69 23.79 -6.49
N HIS A 295 -26.27 22.79 -7.17
CA HIS A 295 -26.76 21.58 -6.53
C HIS A 295 -25.62 20.75 -5.92
N GLY A 296 -24.50 20.59 -6.63
CA GLY A 296 -23.30 19.94 -6.11
C GLY A 296 -22.77 20.61 -4.84
N ARG A 297 -22.83 21.94 -4.77
CA ARG A 297 -22.49 22.67 -3.54
C ARG A 297 -23.45 22.34 -2.39
N GLU A 298 -24.77 22.31 -2.64
CA GLU A 298 -25.74 21.92 -1.62
C GLU A 298 -25.47 20.51 -1.08
N LEU A 299 -25.16 19.56 -1.96
CA LEU A 299 -24.80 18.19 -1.57
C LEU A 299 -23.51 18.14 -0.73
N TYR A 300 -22.46 18.86 -1.14
CA TYR A 300 -21.18 18.93 -0.43
C TYR A 300 -21.33 19.39 1.02
N HIS A 301 -22.20 20.37 1.25
CA HIS A 301 -22.51 20.92 2.58
C HIS A 301 -23.68 20.20 3.29
N GLY A 302 -24.42 19.38 2.56
CA GLY A 302 -25.59 18.66 3.05
C GLY A 302 -25.24 17.45 3.92
N LYS A 303 -26.27 16.80 4.46
CA LYS A 303 -26.12 15.67 5.39
C LYS A 303 -25.88 14.33 4.70
N ILE A 304 -26.14 14.23 3.39
CA ILE A 304 -26.02 12.98 2.63
C ILE A 304 -24.56 12.76 2.21
N ALA A 305 -24.01 13.66 1.37
CA ALA A 305 -22.60 13.56 0.98
C ALA A 305 -21.66 14.02 2.11
N ASN A 306 -22.07 15.04 2.86
CA ASN A 306 -21.39 15.53 4.08
C ASN A 306 -19.88 15.76 3.94
N CYS A 307 -19.43 16.16 2.75
CA CYS A 307 -18.02 16.29 2.42
C CYS A 307 -17.33 17.39 3.23
N ALA A 308 -18.07 18.46 3.56
CA ALA A 308 -17.57 19.60 4.32
C ALA A 308 -17.10 19.23 5.74
N THR A 309 -17.59 18.14 6.34
CA THR A 309 -17.13 17.69 7.66
C THR A 309 -15.63 17.36 7.67
N CYS A 310 -15.13 16.74 6.60
CA CYS A 310 -13.71 16.40 6.48
C CYS A 310 -12.94 17.47 5.70
N HIS A 311 -13.44 17.86 4.53
CA HIS A 311 -12.73 18.80 3.65
C HIS A 311 -12.89 20.28 4.04
N GLY A 312 -13.71 20.58 5.06
CA GLY A 312 -14.00 21.92 5.53
C GLY A 312 -15.04 22.64 4.67
N ALA A 313 -15.67 23.67 5.24
CA ALA A 313 -16.67 24.48 4.53
C ALA A 313 -16.07 25.20 3.31
N THR A 314 -14.78 25.52 3.35
CA THR A 314 -14.09 26.14 2.22
C THR A 314 -13.38 25.12 1.32
N ALA A 315 -13.51 23.82 1.56
CA ALA A 315 -12.88 22.75 0.77
C ALA A 315 -11.34 22.78 0.74
N VAL A 316 -10.70 23.42 1.73
CA VAL A 316 -9.24 23.50 1.84
C VAL A 316 -8.62 22.35 2.65
N GLY A 317 -9.44 21.45 3.20
CA GLY A 317 -8.98 20.28 3.96
C GLY A 317 -8.74 20.58 5.44
N ASP A 318 -9.50 21.49 6.03
CA ASP A 318 -9.36 21.98 7.41
C ASP A 318 -10.52 21.55 8.34
N GLY A 319 -11.31 20.55 7.95
CA GLY A 319 -12.37 19.96 8.76
C GLY A 319 -11.84 18.96 9.79
N GLN A 320 -12.09 17.67 9.60
CA GLN A 320 -11.55 16.61 10.45
C GLN A 320 -10.05 16.38 10.20
N LEU A 321 -9.24 16.56 11.26
CA LEU A 321 -7.77 16.49 11.19
C LEU A 321 -7.15 15.45 12.14
N GLY A 322 -7.96 14.76 12.96
CA GLY A 322 -7.48 13.89 14.03
C GLY A 322 -7.40 12.40 13.69
N ASP A 323 -7.79 11.99 12.48
CA ASP A 323 -7.88 10.57 12.14
C ASP A 323 -6.64 10.04 11.41
N TYR A 324 -6.40 8.74 11.51
CA TYR A 324 -5.26 8.03 10.93
C TYR A 324 -5.70 7.14 9.76
N ASP A 325 -4.76 6.80 8.90
CA ASP A 325 -4.99 5.79 7.86
C ASP A 325 -4.92 4.37 8.44
N GLU A 326 -5.44 3.38 7.70
CA GLU A 326 -5.53 2.00 8.19
C GLU A 326 -4.15 1.37 8.41
N TRP A 327 -3.15 1.73 7.59
CA TRP A 327 -1.75 1.31 7.77
C TRP A 327 -1.17 1.76 9.11
N THR A 328 -1.69 2.85 9.69
CA THR A 328 -1.33 3.29 11.03
C THR A 328 -2.23 2.65 12.08
N LYS A 329 -3.55 2.66 11.89
CA LYS A 329 -4.54 2.17 12.87
C LYS A 329 -4.33 0.70 13.21
N GLU A 330 -4.00 -0.12 12.20
CA GLU A 330 -3.90 -1.58 12.29
C GLU A 330 -3.02 -2.05 13.45
N TRP A 331 -1.86 -1.43 13.63
CA TRP A 331 -0.88 -1.78 14.67
C TRP A 331 -0.84 -0.78 15.82
N THR A 332 -1.71 0.25 15.80
CA THR A 332 -1.84 1.24 16.88
C THR A 332 -3.21 1.14 17.56
N THR A 333 -4.16 1.98 17.17
CA THR A 333 -5.44 2.15 17.83
C THR A 333 -6.27 0.88 17.84
N SER A 334 -6.15 0.03 16.82
CA SER A 334 -6.88 -1.24 16.72
C SER A 334 -6.40 -2.29 17.74
N VAL A 335 -5.24 -2.09 18.35
CA VAL A 335 -4.66 -2.98 19.38
C VAL A 335 -4.44 -2.25 20.71
N GLY A 336 -5.11 -1.12 20.92
CA GLY A 336 -5.04 -0.36 22.17
C GLY A 336 -3.76 0.45 22.39
N ILE A 337 -2.90 0.59 21.36
CA ILE A 337 -1.70 1.44 21.41
C ILE A 337 -2.07 2.87 21.01
N ASP A 338 -1.72 3.84 21.85
CA ASP A 338 -1.97 5.26 21.60
C ASP A 338 -0.92 5.86 20.65
N PRO A 339 -1.30 6.33 19.43
CA PRO A 339 -0.36 6.92 18.47
C PRO A 339 0.34 8.20 18.95
N GLN A 340 -0.09 8.79 20.06
CA GLN A 340 0.46 10.02 20.61
C GLN A 340 1.48 9.77 21.73
N LYS A 341 1.61 8.53 22.22
CA LYS A 341 2.52 8.18 23.33
C LYS A 341 3.79 7.49 22.79
N PRO A 342 4.97 8.16 22.85
CA PRO A 342 6.21 7.60 22.29
C PRO A 342 6.61 6.25 22.88
N ASP A 343 6.39 6.04 24.18
CA ASP A 343 6.77 4.81 24.88
C ASP A 343 5.93 3.62 24.41
N ASP A 344 4.63 3.82 24.18
CA ASP A 344 3.72 2.79 23.65
C ASP A 344 4.08 2.41 22.20
N LEU A 345 4.59 3.37 21.41
CA LEU A 345 4.98 3.16 20.02
C LEU A 345 6.34 2.48 19.86
N ALA A 346 7.27 2.69 20.78
CA ALA A 346 8.67 2.31 20.61
C ALA A 346 8.88 0.83 20.23
N PRO A 347 8.14 -0.16 20.79
CA PRO A 347 8.24 -1.56 20.35
C PRO A 347 7.84 -1.74 18.88
N MET A 348 6.73 -1.13 18.45
CA MET A 348 6.20 -1.28 17.10
C MET A 348 7.09 -0.58 16.06
N LEU A 349 7.66 0.59 16.39
CA LEU A 349 8.59 1.29 15.52
C LEU A 349 9.87 0.49 15.24
N LYS A 350 10.32 -0.34 16.20
CA LYS A 350 11.47 -1.24 16.01
C LYS A 350 11.17 -2.38 15.04
N LEU A 351 9.90 -2.76 14.93
CA LEU A 351 9.41 -3.84 14.06
C LEU A 351 8.99 -3.35 12.66
N GLY A 352 9.34 -2.11 12.30
CA GLY A 352 9.01 -1.53 10.99
C GLY A 352 7.80 -0.59 10.99
N GLY A 353 7.18 -0.33 12.15
CA GLY A 353 6.16 0.71 12.27
C GLY A 353 6.72 2.08 11.85
N LEU A 354 6.00 2.77 10.97
CA LEU A 354 6.32 4.16 10.62
C LEU A 354 5.71 5.11 11.65
N LYS A 355 6.36 6.26 11.89
CA LYS A 355 5.81 7.26 12.82
C LYS A 355 4.37 7.62 12.38
N PRO A 356 3.35 7.45 13.24
CA PRO A 356 1.96 7.79 12.94
C PRO A 356 1.80 9.21 12.41
N ARG A 357 0.95 9.38 11.39
CA ARG A 357 0.59 10.67 10.81
C ARG A 357 -0.90 10.71 10.56
N HIS A 358 -1.53 11.83 10.87
CA HIS A 358 -2.94 12.01 10.55
C HIS A 358 -3.14 11.97 9.02
N ALA A 359 -4.22 11.30 8.60
CA ALA A 359 -4.66 11.23 7.23
C ALA A 359 -5.42 12.51 6.87
N LEU A 360 -4.67 13.58 6.58
CA LEU A 360 -5.25 14.89 6.30
C LEU A 360 -6.03 14.91 4.97
N PRO A 361 -7.28 15.41 4.95
CA PRO A 361 -8.04 15.65 3.73
C PRO A 361 -7.30 16.62 2.80
N ARG A 362 -7.46 16.47 1.48
CA ARG A 362 -6.80 17.38 0.54
C ARG A 362 -7.54 18.71 0.41
N ASN A 363 -6.74 19.74 0.12
CA ASN A 363 -7.21 21.01 -0.39
C ASN A 363 -7.69 20.82 -1.84
N LEU A 364 -9.02 20.77 -2.01
CA LEU A 364 -9.69 20.53 -3.28
C LEU A 364 -9.62 21.75 -4.22
N ARG A 365 -9.29 22.94 -3.69
CA ARG A 365 -9.10 24.17 -4.50
C ARG A 365 -7.77 24.22 -5.25
N THR A 366 -6.84 23.31 -4.97
CA THR A 366 -5.56 23.28 -5.69
C THR A 366 -5.68 22.77 -7.12
N GLY A 367 -6.79 22.08 -7.45
CA GLY A 367 -6.95 21.37 -8.72
C GLY A 367 -6.04 20.13 -8.86
N VAL A 368 -5.31 19.75 -7.81
CA VAL A 368 -4.40 18.60 -7.81
C VAL A 368 -5.00 17.45 -7.00
N TYR A 369 -5.51 16.45 -7.70
CA TYR A 369 -6.15 15.26 -7.10
C TYR A 369 -5.26 14.03 -7.29
N ARG A 370 -4.97 13.32 -6.19
CA ARG A 370 -4.04 12.17 -6.20
C ARG A 370 -4.56 10.97 -7.01
N GLY A 371 -5.87 10.78 -7.07
CA GLY A 371 -6.52 9.68 -7.79
C GLY A 371 -6.78 9.94 -9.28
N GLY A 372 -6.36 11.09 -9.81
CA GLY A 372 -6.67 11.57 -11.17
C GLY A 372 -7.61 12.78 -11.15
N SER A 373 -7.50 13.64 -12.17
CA SER A 373 -8.25 14.90 -12.30
C SER A 373 -9.33 14.88 -13.37
N ARG A 374 -9.55 13.75 -14.05
CA ARG A 374 -10.67 13.64 -14.99
C ARG A 374 -11.98 13.56 -14.18
N PRO A 375 -13.11 14.04 -14.72
CA PRO A 375 -14.40 13.94 -14.03
C PRO A 375 -14.70 12.51 -13.53
N ILE A 376 -14.41 11.50 -14.35
CA ILE A 376 -14.58 10.09 -14.01
C ILE A 376 -13.68 9.63 -12.85
N ASP A 377 -12.47 10.18 -12.73
CA ASP A 377 -11.57 9.82 -11.63
C ASP A 377 -12.12 10.32 -10.30
N LEU A 378 -12.72 11.53 -10.27
CA LEU A 378 -13.37 12.09 -9.10
C LEU A 378 -14.64 11.33 -8.75
N TYR A 379 -15.47 11.01 -9.75
CA TYR A 379 -16.66 10.18 -9.58
C TYR A 379 -16.35 8.88 -8.84
N LEU A 380 -15.32 8.14 -9.31
CA LEU A 380 -14.90 6.88 -8.68
C LEU A 380 -14.47 7.05 -7.21
N ARG A 381 -13.78 8.15 -6.86
CA ARG A 381 -13.38 8.40 -5.47
C ARG A 381 -14.55 8.76 -4.57
N ILE A 382 -15.59 9.38 -5.10
CA ILE A 382 -16.81 9.70 -4.35
C ILE A 382 -17.61 8.42 -4.14
N VAL A 383 -17.87 7.65 -5.20
CA VAL A 383 -18.71 6.46 -5.14
C VAL A 383 -18.05 5.34 -4.33
N TYR A 384 -16.78 5.04 -4.59
CA TYR A 384 -16.08 3.92 -3.95
C TYR A 384 -15.17 4.33 -2.78
N GLY A 385 -15.09 5.62 -2.44
CA GLY A 385 -14.19 6.08 -1.40
C GLY A 385 -12.71 5.92 -1.78
N ILE A 386 -11.85 6.00 -0.77
CA ILE A 386 -10.40 5.79 -0.92
C ILE A 386 -9.94 4.77 0.12
N ASP A 387 -9.62 3.57 -0.36
CA ASP A 387 -9.29 2.44 0.49
C ASP A 387 -8.10 2.70 1.42
N GLY A 388 -8.20 2.22 2.65
CA GLY A 388 -7.24 2.47 3.72
C GLY A 388 -7.20 3.90 4.25
N THR A 389 -8.09 4.80 3.84
CA THR A 389 -8.20 6.17 4.40
C THR A 389 -9.54 6.40 5.07
N PRO A 390 -9.68 7.45 5.89
CA PRO A 390 -10.99 7.86 6.43
C PRO A 390 -12.01 8.35 5.40
N MET A 391 -11.70 8.38 4.09
CA MET A 391 -12.63 8.83 3.05
C MET A 391 -13.53 7.65 2.61
N PRO A 392 -14.81 7.61 3.04
CA PRO A 392 -15.69 6.48 2.80
C PRO A 392 -16.26 6.49 1.37
N ALA A 393 -16.85 5.36 0.98
CA ALA A 393 -17.76 5.30 -0.15
C ALA A 393 -19.02 6.13 0.12
N ALA A 394 -19.51 6.83 -0.90
CA ALA A 394 -20.77 7.54 -0.81
C ALA A 394 -21.95 6.58 -0.58
N ALA A 395 -22.94 7.03 0.19
CA ALA A 395 -24.23 6.36 0.26
C ALA A 395 -24.98 6.56 -1.07
N MET A 396 -25.18 5.50 -1.85
CA MET A 396 -25.79 5.56 -3.19
C MET A 396 -27.15 4.85 -3.25
N GLN A 397 -28.07 5.37 -4.06
CA GLN A 397 -29.28 4.67 -4.47
C GLN A 397 -28.96 3.60 -5.54
N PRO A 398 -29.73 2.49 -5.62
CA PRO A 398 -30.88 2.14 -4.79
C PRO A 398 -30.52 1.47 -3.45
N ALA A 399 -29.25 1.13 -3.22
CA ALA A 399 -28.80 0.42 -2.01
C ALA A 399 -29.13 1.18 -0.71
N ASN A 400 -29.09 2.51 -0.76
CA ASN A 400 -29.59 3.40 0.29
C ASN A 400 -30.66 4.33 -0.29
N PRO A 401 -31.94 4.21 0.10
CA PRO A 401 -33.02 5.07 -0.39
C PRO A 401 -32.85 6.57 -0.07
N GLN A 402 -32.06 6.90 0.94
CA GLN A 402 -31.68 8.28 1.29
C GLN A 402 -30.30 8.68 0.73
N GLY A 403 -29.68 7.80 -0.06
CA GLY A 403 -28.40 8.05 -0.72
C GLY A 403 -28.51 8.96 -1.94
N MET A 404 -27.36 9.27 -2.52
CA MET A 404 -27.23 10.03 -3.76
C MET A 404 -27.60 9.19 -4.99
N THR A 405 -28.15 9.84 -6.00
CA THR A 405 -28.26 9.32 -7.36
C THR A 405 -26.95 9.52 -8.13
N GLU A 406 -26.79 8.90 -9.30
CA GLU A 406 -25.63 9.14 -10.16
C GLU A 406 -25.53 10.62 -10.60
N GLY A 407 -26.68 11.24 -10.88
CA GLY A 407 -26.76 12.67 -11.23
C GLY A 407 -26.24 13.57 -10.11
N ASP A 408 -26.58 13.25 -8.85
CA ASP A 408 -26.10 13.98 -7.67
C ASP A 408 -24.57 13.92 -7.56
N VAL A 409 -23.97 12.76 -7.87
CA VAL A 409 -22.50 12.61 -7.87
C VAL A 409 -21.87 13.45 -8.98
N TRP A 410 -22.46 13.49 -10.18
CA TRP A 410 -21.95 14.33 -11.27
C TRP A 410 -22.08 15.83 -10.96
N ASP A 411 -23.16 16.26 -10.30
CA ASP A 411 -23.29 17.63 -9.79
C ASP A 411 -22.18 17.94 -8.77
N LEU A 412 -21.89 17.01 -7.86
CA LEU A 412 -20.81 17.13 -6.89
C LEU A 412 -19.43 17.21 -7.58
N VAL A 413 -19.19 16.43 -8.63
CA VAL A 413 -17.97 16.48 -9.45
C VAL A 413 -17.82 17.85 -10.12
N ASN A 414 -18.89 18.40 -10.71
CA ASN A 414 -18.89 19.73 -11.31
C ASN A 414 -18.56 20.81 -10.26
N TYR A 415 -19.16 20.72 -9.08
CA TYR A 415 -18.83 21.63 -7.97
C TYR A 415 -17.35 21.52 -7.58
N ILE A 416 -16.82 20.32 -7.35
CA ILE A 416 -15.41 20.12 -6.95
C ILE A 416 -14.44 20.68 -8.00
N LEU A 417 -14.73 20.50 -9.28
CA LEU A 417 -13.89 21.02 -10.37
C LEU A 417 -14.00 22.54 -10.54
N SER A 418 -15.09 23.15 -10.08
CA SER A 418 -15.26 24.61 -10.06
C SER A 418 -14.48 25.32 -8.94
N LEU A 419 -14.22 24.63 -7.82
CA LEU A 419 -13.59 25.18 -6.61
C LEU A 419 -12.28 25.97 -6.82
N PRO A 420 -11.34 25.54 -7.70
CA PRO A 420 -10.11 26.30 -7.95
C PRO A 420 -10.32 27.69 -8.54
N TYR A 421 -11.51 27.94 -9.12
CA TYR A 421 -11.85 29.18 -9.82
C TYR A 421 -12.75 30.11 -9.00
N GLU A 422 -13.21 29.65 -7.83
CA GLU A 422 -14.04 30.45 -6.93
C GLU A 422 -13.18 31.27 -5.94
N PRO A 423 -13.48 32.56 -5.71
CA PRO A 423 -12.81 33.34 -4.70
C PRO A 423 -13.20 32.85 -3.30
N LEU A 424 -12.22 32.74 -2.39
CA LEU A 424 -12.44 32.29 -1.01
C LEU A 424 -13.50 33.11 -0.27
N SER A 425 -13.67 34.40 -0.60
CA SER A 425 -14.68 35.29 -0.01
C SER A 425 -16.11 34.98 -0.42
N GLN A 426 -16.33 34.20 -1.49
CA GLN A 426 -17.66 33.73 -1.90
C GLN A 426 -18.04 32.39 -1.26
N ALA A 427 -17.17 31.79 -0.45
CA ALA A 427 -17.52 30.67 0.43
C ALA A 427 -18.35 31.15 1.65
N ALA A 428 -19.26 32.10 1.42
CA ALA A 428 -20.17 32.61 2.41
C ALA A 428 -21.25 31.55 2.69
N PHE A 429 -21.03 30.76 3.74
CA PHE A 429 -22.11 30.03 4.39
C PHE A 429 -22.26 30.51 5.83
N ASP A 430 -23.52 30.61 6.23
CA ASP A 430 -23.93 30.95 7.58
C ASP A 430 -23.34 29.95 8.57
N SER A 431 -22.52 30.45 9.50
CA SER A 431 -21.80 29.68 10.50
C SER A 431 -22.70 29.17 11.64
N SER A 432 -24.00 29.04 11.40
CA SER A 432 -24.96 28.59 12.41
C SER A 432 -24.65 27.14 12.79
N PRO A 433 -24.31 26.86 14.06
CA PRO A 433 -24.03 25.49 14.49
C PRO A 433 -25.26 24.60 14.30
N PRO A 434 -25.07 23.29 14.05
CA PRO A 434 -26.21 22.37 13.95
C PRO A 434 -27.01 22.42 15.26
N GLU A 435 -28.33 22.60 15.15
CA GLU A 435 -29.25 22.54 16.29
C GLU A 435 -28.96 21.28 17.12
N GLN A 436 -28.70 21.48 18.41
CA GLN A 436 -28.55 20.38 19.35
C GLN A 436 -29.87 19.60 19.40
N PRO A 437 -29.84 18.25 19.39
CA PRO A 437 -31.06 17.47 19.55
C PRO A 437 -31.73 17.79 20.89
N PRO A 438 -33.08 17.78 20.94
CA PRO A 438 -33.80 18.09 22.17
C PRO A 438 -33.42 17.12 23.30
N LEU A 439 -33.27 17.68 24.50
CA LEU A 439 -32.86 17.01 25.74
C LEU A 439 -33.73 15.81 26.12
#